data_AF-A0A364N7D6-F1
#
_entry.id   AF-A0A364N7D6-F1
#
_cell.length_a   1.000
_cell.length_b   1.000
_cell.length_c   1.000
_cell.angle_alpha   90.00
_cell.angle_beta   90.00
_cell.angle_gamma   90.00
#
_symmetry.space_group_name_H-M   'P 1'
#
loop_
_entity.id
_entity.type
_entity.pdbx_description
1 polymer ?
#
loop_
_entity_poly.entity_id
_entity_poly.type
_entity_poly.pdbx_seq_one_letter_code
_entity_poly.pdbx_strand_id
1 'polypeptide(L)'
;MAAQSGMVNPAIFQDLQARVDEDSAVRDELRDIIQALEKHNRNVSFVLSRAHSAPVGELPEILKAAQEPIDNVIETVSKLSQAASKMPYYKFNNMWSRQMQGACESILFWGWLGGYKYEGGEVQCGRLLTIEELGDIFKIPVNLKERDEFHLSLEEYLHSLMTLVEELTRLARNAVTLGDYERPLLINQFVKDLHAGFQILNLKNDSLRRRSDGLKYRVKDVEDVVYDLSLRNLLPKKGEQKHTTVINANATSKPQPSTAAPIEPLKNDTARLYTHVHPILVLSVYAFKFPALVADPVSTLLSTLAPLAVLQIAFVAICLPPTGGSPSMRKQKPGEKKGKAPTKLEQGLNSKIVPAFLSLLLTAIAATPLLTAALVLFGAPVSTHHAHTLLCGAHVAILSTLPLVYVHGVDGDTWRQIVALLLPIDEVYGGLIGTVLGAWLGAVPIPLDWDREWQKWPVTIVTGAYIGYAVGKLLGGTLLKGKKIMFD
;
A
#
# COMPACT_ATOMS: atom_id res chain seq x y z
N MET A 1 -14.60 72.38 -22.26
CA MET A 1 -15.79 71.82 -21.58
C MET A 1 -16.05 70.45 -22.19
N ALA A 2 -16.05 69.32 -21.50
CA ALA A 2 -16.33 69.06 -20.09
C ALA A 2 -15.28 68.11 -19.50
N ALA A 3 -14.83 68.41 -18.29
CA ALA A 3 -14.15 67.44 -17.44
C ALA A 3 -15.17 66.32 -17.17
N GLN A 4 -15.01 65.17 -17.83
CA GLN A 4 -15.70 63.95 -17.42
C GLN A 4 -15.08 63.51 -16.08
N SER A 5 -15.59 64.12 -15.01
CA SER A 5 -15.47 63.66 -13.63
C SER A 5 -16.31 62.38 -13.49
N GLY A 6 -15.89 61.30 -14.15
CA GLY A 6 -16.24 59.97 -13.69
C GLY A 6 -15.57 59.75 -12.33
N MET A 7 -16.21 59.03 -11.42
CA MET A 7 -15.62 58.62 -10.12
C MET A 7 -14.26 57.91 -10.25
N VAL A 8 -13.86 57.51 -11.46
CA VAL A 8 -12.62 56.80 -11.76
C VAL A 8 -11.86 57.52 -12.89
N ASN A 9 -10.55 57.73 -12.69
CA ASN A 9 -9.65 58.32 -13.67
C ASN A 9 -9.29 57.30 -14.78
N PRO A 10 -9.61 57.55 -16.07
CA PRO A 10 -9.29 56.63 -17.17
C PRO A 10 -7.79 56.31 -17.32
N ALA A 11 -6.90 57.20 -16.88
CA ALA A 11 -5.45 56.97 -16.92
C ALA A 11 -5.02 55.73 -16.12
N ILE A 12 -5.78 55.35 -15.08
CA ILE A 12 -5.50 54.14 -14.29
C ILE A 12 -5.61 52.89 -15.18
N PHE A 13 -6.65 52.81 -16.02
CA PHE A 13 -6.83 51.66 -16.91
C PHE A 13 -5.82 51.63 -18.06
N GLN A 14 -5.33 52.80 -18.49
CA GLN A 14 -4.26 52.88 -19.49
C GLN A 14 -2.91 52.38 -18.93
N ASP A 15 -2.55 52.77 -17.69
CA ASP A 15 -1.36 52.26 -17.00
C ASP A 15 -1.47 50.74 -16.75
N LEU A 16 -2.65 50.27 -16.30
CA LEU A 16 -2.89 48.84 -16.12
C LEU A 16 -2.78 48.07 -17.44
N GLN A 17 -3.32 48.61 -18.54
CA GLN A 17 -3.19 47.98 -19.86
C GLN A 17 -1.73 47.88 -20.29
N ALA A 18 -0.93 48.94 -20.09
CA ALA A 18 0.49 48.91 -20.42
C ALA A 18 1.26 47.82 -19.64
N ARG A 19 0.97 47.64 -18.34
CA ARG A 19 1.55 46.55 -17.53
C ARG A 19 1.10 45.16 -17.99
N VAL A 20 -0.15 45.02 -18.42
CA VAL A 20 -0.68 43.76 -18.98
C VAL A 20 -0.02 43.43 -20.31
N ASP A 21 0.22 44.44 -21.16
CA ASP A 21 0.91 44.27 -22.44
C ASP A 21 2.38 43.87 -22.24
N GLU A 22 3.08 44.48 -21.28
CA GLU A 22 4.45 44.09 -20.88
C GLU A 22 4.50 42.65 -20.37
N ASP A 23 3.60 42.27 -19.46
CA ASP A 23 3.49 40.88 -18.98
C ASP A 23 3.18 39.89 -20.12
N SER A 24 2.39 40.30 -21.10
CA SER A 24 2.05 39.47 -22.26
C SER A 24 3.26 39.28 -23.18
N ALA A 25 4.02 40.35 -23.46
CA ALA A 25 5.23 40.27 -24.25
C ALA A 25 6.28 39.33 -23.63
N VAL A 26 6.45 39.39 -22.30
CA VAL A 26 7.34 38.48 -21.56
C VAL A 26 6.87 37.02 -21.68
N ARG A 27 5.55 36.78 -21.56
CA ARG A 27 5.00 35.44 -21.71
C ARG A 27 5.23 34.87 -23.10
N ASP A 28 5.11 35.69 -24.14
CA ASP A 28 5.35 35.29 -25.51
C ASP A 28 6.83 34.97 -25.77
N GLU A 29 7.76 35.80 -25.25
CA GLU A 29 9.21 35.52 -25.34
C GLU A 29 9.58 34.18 -24.66
N LEU A 30 9.10 33.96 -23.44
CA LEU A 30 9.39 32.72 -22.70
C LEU A 30 8.77 31.49 -23.36
N ARG A 31 7.58 31.63 -23.94
CA ARG A 31 6.85 30.52 -24.56
C ARG A 31 7.66 29.86 -25.67
N ASP A 32 8.32 30.63 -26.53
CA ASP A 32 9.13 30.08 -27.63
C ASP A 32 10.32 29.27 -27.10
N ILE A 33 11.00 29.78 -26.07
CA ILE A 33 12.11 29.07 -25.41
C ILE A 33 11.62 27.77 -24.75
N ILE A 34 10.46 27.82 -24.07
CA ILE A 34 9.86 26.65 -23.41
C ILE A 34 9.44 25.58 -24.43
N GLN A 35 8.90 25.98 -25.59
CA GLN A 35 8.57 25.05 -26.68
C GLN A 35 9.82 24.41 -27.29
N ALA A 36 10.91 25.17 -27.44
CA ALA A 36 12.20 24.61 -27.83
C ALA A 36 12.71 23.61 -26.79
N LEU A 37 12.65 23.94 -25.50
CA LEU A 37 13.07 23.05 -24.41
C LEU A 37 12.25 21.76 -24.41
N GLU A 38 10.93 21.84 -24.60
CA GLU A 38 10.07 20.67 -24.72
C GLU A 38 10.49 19.77 -25.89
N LYS A 39 10.79 20.34 -27.06
CA LYS A 39 11.29 19.59 -28.21
C LYS A 39 12.63 18.91 -27.90
N HIS A 40 13.57 19.62 -27.26
CA HIS A 40 14.87 19.05 -26.90
C HIS A 40 14.75 17.93 -25.86
N ASN A 41 13.90 18.10 -24.84
CA ASN A 41 13.58 17.05 -23.87
C ASN A 41 13.04 15.78 -24.56
N ARG A 42 12.12 15.93 -25.52
CA ARG A 42 11.59 14.78 -26.30
C ARG A 42 12.68 14.09 -27.12
N ASN A 43 13.64 14.83 -27.66
CA ASN A 43 14.76 14.25 -28.40
C ASN A 43 15.69 13.43 -27.50
N VAL A 44 16.01 13.93 -26.30
CA VAL A 44 16.81 13.17 -25.32
C VAL A 44 16.05 11.90 -24.92
N SER A 45 14.77 12.02 -24.56
CA SER A 45 13.92 10.89 -24.21
C SER A 45 13.83 9.85 -25.34
N PHE A 46 13.71 10.29 -26.60
CA PHE A 46 13.72 9.39 -27.77
C PHE A 46 15.03 8.57 -27.83
N VAL A 47 16.19 9.21 -27.68
CA VAL A 47 17.47 8.51 -27.72
C VAL A 47 17.64 7.57 -26.52
N LEU A 48 17.38 8.06 -25.30
CA LEU A 48 17.53 7.27 -24.08
C LEU A 48 16.52 6.12 -23.99
N SER A 49 15.35 6.23 -24.63
CA SER A 49 14.35 5.15 -24.66
C SER A 49 14.90 3.85 -25.26
N ARG A 50 15.93 3.93 -26.12
CA ARG A 50 16.62 2.77 -26.70
C ARG A 50 17.32 1.93 -25.64
N ALA A 51 17.67 2.48 -24.48
CA ALA A 51 18.26 1.74 -23.37
C ALA A 51 17.33 0.64 -22.83
N HIS A 52 16.03 0.71 -23.11
CA HIS A 52 15.04 -0.33 -22.77
C HIS A 52 15.05 -1.52 -23.72
N SER A 53 15.64 -1.41 -24.91
CA SER A 53 15.61 -2.47 -25.92
C SER A 53 17.00 -2.93 -26.36
N ALA A 54 18.06 -2.23 -25.94
CA ALA A 54 19.43 -2.50 -26.35
C ALA A 54 20.19 -3.33 -25.30
N PRO A 55 20.99 -4.32 -25.72
CA PRO A 55 21.90 -5.05 -24.82
C PRO A 55 22.89 -4.12 -24.10
N VAL A 56 23.40 -4.56 -22.95
CA VAL A 56 24.33 -3.77 -22.12
C VAL A 56 25.55 -3.27 -22.89
N GLY A 57 26.07 -4.05 -23.85
CA GLY A 57 27.22 -3.67 -24.67
C GLY A 57 26.98 -2.48 -25.60
N GLU A 58 25.72 -2.19 -25.97
CA GLU A 58 25.35 -1.06 -26.84
C GLU A 58 25.04 0.22 -26.04
N LEU A 59 24.96 0.13 -24.70
CA LEU A 59 24.66 1.26 -23.84
C LEU A 59 25.64 2.45 -24.03
N PRO A 60 26.97 2.25 -24.13
CA PRO A 60 27.91 3.36 -24.36
C PRO A 60 27.63 4.15 -25.65
N GLU A 61 27.19 3.48 -26.72
CA GLU A 61 26.85 4.13 -27.98
C GLU A 61 25.58 4.98 -27.84
N ILE A 62 24.59 4.49 -27.10
CA ILE A 62 23.36 5.23 -26.80
C ILE A 62 23.67 6.47 -25.96
N LEU A 63 24.52 6.33 -24.94
CA LEU A 63 24.93 7.46 -24.09
C LEU A 63 25.70 8.52 -24.88
N LYS A 64 26.55 8.10 -25.81
CA LYS A 64 27.25 8.99 -26.73
C LYS A 64 26.28 9.70 -27.69
N ALA A 65 25.29 8.97 -28.22
CA ALA A 65 24.26 9.55 -29.09
C ALA A 65 23.34 10.54 -28.35
N ALA A 66 23.19 10.40 -27.03
CA ALA A 66 22.39 11.31 -26.20
C ALA A 66 23.12 12.62 -25.87
N GLN A 67 24.45 12.69 -26.06
CA GLN A 67 25.26 13.86 -25.71
C GLN A 67 24.80 15.13 -26.43
N GLU A 68 24.69 15.10 -27.76
CA GLU A 68 24.26 16.27 -28.55
C GLU A 68 22.83 16.74 -28.17
N PRO A 69 21.82 15.84 -28.08
CA PRO A 69 20.51 16.22 -27.53
C PRO A 69 20.57 16.87 -26.13
N ILE A 70 21.43 16.38 -25.24
CA ILE A 70 21.62 16.93 -23.90
C ILE A 70 22.27 18.31 -23.96
N ASP A 71 23.28 18.50 -24.79
CA ASP A 71 23.95 19.80 -24.97
C ASP A 71 22.94 20.87 -25.47
N ASN A 72 22.02 20.47 -26.37
CA ASN A 72 20.93 21.36 -26.80
C ASN A 72 19.95 21.72 -25.66
N VAL A 73 19.66 20.79 -24.75
CA VAL A 73 18.86 21.06 -23.55
C VAL A 73 19.61 22.07 -22.67
N ILE A 74 20.90 21.85 -22.40
CA ILE A 74 21.73 22.76 -21.58
C ILE A 74 21.78 24.16 -22.19
N GLU A 75 21.98 24.27 -23.50
CA GLU A 75 21.99 25.57 -24.20
C GLU A 75 20.62 26.27 -24.08
N THR A 76 19.52 25.52 -24.23
CA THR A 76 18.17 26.08 -24.14
C THR A 76 17.81 26.51 -22.71
N VAL A 77 18.23 25.74 -21.70
CA VAL A 77 18.11 26.13 -20.29
C VAL A 77 18.93 27.39 -20.00
N SER A 78 20.12 27.55 -20.60
CA SER A 78 20.91 28.77 -20.48
C SER A 78 20.18 29.99 -21.08
N LYS A 79 19.58 29.84 -22.27
CA LYS A 79 18.75 30.89 -22.89
C LYS A 79 17.55 31.25 -22.02
N LEU A 80 16.86 30.24 -21.48
CA LEU A 80 15.75 30.44 -20.55
C LEU A 80 16.20 31.20 -19.30
N SER A 81 17.34 30.82 -18.72
CA SER A 81 17.92 31.48 -17.55
C SER A 81 18.20 32.97 -17.81
N GLN A 82 18.80 33.30 -18.96
CA GLN A 82 19.09 34.69 -19.34
C GLN A 82 17.83 35.54 -19.55
N ALA A 83 16.77 34.98 -20.13
CA ALA A 83 15.50 35.67 -20.32
C ALA A 83 14.73 35.81 -18.99
N ALA A 84 14.58 34.71 -18.25
CA ALA A 84 13.77 34.65 -17.05
C ALA A 84 14.39 35.40 -15.85
N SER A 85 15.72 35.52 -15.78
CA SER A 85 16.39 36.26 -14.68
C SER A 85 16.15 37.78 -14.72
N LYS A 86 15.58 38.32 -15.81
CA LYS A 86 15.17 39.73 -15.90
C LYS A 86 13.82 40.00 -15.25
N MET A 87 13.09 38.95 -14.86
CA MET A 87 11.70 38.99 -14.45
C MET A 87 11.52 38.33 -13.07
N PRO A 88 10.43 38.64 -12.34
CA PRO A 88 10.17 37.99 -11.05
C PRO A 88 9.97 36.47 -11.19
N TYR A 89 10.82 35.66 -10.57
CA TYR A 89 10.88 34.22 -10.80
C TYR A 89 9.54 33.53 -10.51
N TYR A 90 9.01 33.70 -9.30
CA TYR A 90 7.79 33.01 -8.85
C TYR A 90 6.50 33.53 -9.51
N LYS A 91 6.56 34.64 -10.26
CA LYS A 91 5.43 35.10 -11.08
C LYS A 91 5.25 34.25 -12.33
N PHE A 92 6.36 33.76 -12.90
CA PHE A 92 6.37 33.08 -14.21
C PHE A 92 6.84 31.62 -14.15
N ASN A 93 7.37 31.13 -13.01
CA ASN A 93 7.96 29.79 -12.91
C ASN A 93 7.09 28.64 -13.42
N ASN A 94 5.78 28.70 -13.14
CA ASN A 94 4.80 27.71 -13.60
C ASN A 94 4.81 27.50 -15.12
N MET A 95 5.29 28.47 -15.92
CA MET A 95 5.41 28.34 -17.37
C MET A 95 6.46 27.30 -17.77
N TRP A 96 7.60 27.25 -17.09
CA TRP A 96 8.72 26.37 -17.44
C TRP A 96 8.88 25.17 -16.51
N SER A 97 8.29 25.16 -15.31
CA SER A 97 8.56 24.13 -14.30
C SER A 97 8.37 22.70 -14.82
N ARG A 98 7.36 22.45 -15.66
CA ARG A 98 7.18 21.12 -16.28
C ARG A 98 8.34 20.74 -17.21
N GLN A 99 8.84 21.68 -18.00
CA GLN A 99 9.94 21.43 -18.92
C GLN A 99 11.29 21.35 -18.19
N MET A 100 11.47 22.12 -17.11
CA MET A 100 12.64 21.97 -16.23
C MET A 100 12.66 20.62 -15.52
N GLN A 101 11.51 20.13 -15.02
CA GLN A 101 11.41 18.77 -14.49
C GLN A 101 11.83 17.70 -15.52
N GLY A 102 11.41 17.87 -16.78
CA GLY A 102 11.80 16.98 -17.88
C GLY A 102 13.30 17.05 -18.21
N ALA A 103 13.88 18.26 -18.24
CA ALA A 103 15.31 18.44 -18.46
C ALA A 103 16.13 17.78 -17.33
N CYS A 104 15.73 18.00 -16.07
CA CYS A 104 16.37 17.37 -14.91
C CYS A 104 16.27 15.84 -14.98
N GLU A 105 15.09 15.30 -15.29
CA GLU A 105 14.88 13.86 -15.41
C GLU A 105 15.76 13.24 -16.51
N SER A 106 15.86 13.91 -17.66
CA SER A 106 16.68 13.43 -18.78
C SER A 106 18.16 13.33 -18.43
N ILE A 107 18.70 14.35 -17.75
CA ILE A 107 20.11 14.34 -17.30
C ILE A 107 20.30 13.35 -16.15
N LEU A 108 19.36 13.24 -15.23
CA LEU A 108 19.38 12.26 -14.16
C LEU A 108 19.40 10.83 -14.71
N PHE A 109 18.57 10.53 -15.70
CA PHE A 109 18.51 9.20 -16.31
C PHE A 109 19.78 8.88 -17.10
N TRP A 110 20.24 9.82 -17.92
CA TRP A 110 21.52 9.69 -18.64
C TRP A 110 22.71 9.51 -17.68
N GLY A 111 22.77 10.30 -16.61
CA GLY A 111 23.79 10.19 -15.56
C GLY A 111 23.74 8.86 -14.83
N TRP A 112 22.54 8.40 -14.45
CA TRP A 112 22.33 7.12 -13.78
C TRP A 112 22.78 5.92 -14.64
N LEU A 113 22.59 6.00 -15.97
CA LEU A 113 23.05 5.01 -16.93
C LEU A 113 24.58 5.02 -17.16
N GLY A 114 25.31 5.98 -16.56
CA GLY A 114 26.76 6.10 -16.67
C GLY A 114 27.24 7.11 -17.72
N GLY A 115 26.37 8.01 -18.18
CA GLY A 115 26.76 9.09 -19.11
C GLY A 115 27.63 10.17 -18.47
N TYR A 116 27.45 10.40 -17.16
CA TYR A 116 28.17 11.42 -16.42
C TYR A 116 29.46 10.89 -15.79
N LYS A 117 30.56 11.65 -15.94
CA LYS A 117 31.86 11.34 -15.33
C LYS A 117 32.03 12.14 -14.05
N TYR A 118 32.24 11.46 -12.93
CA TYR A 118 32.41 12.09 -11.63
C TYR A 118 33.83 12.61 -11.42
N GLU A 119 33.99 13.51 -10.44
CA GLU A 119 35.32 13.93 -9.96
C GLU A 119 36.11 12.69 -9.50
N GLY A 120 37.15 12.33 -10.26
CA GLY A 120 37.89 11.07 -10.11
C GLY A 120 37.92 10.20 -11.38
N GLY A 121 37.10 10.51 -12.39
CA GLY A 121 37.14 9.90 -13.73
C GLY A 121 36.45 8.53 -13.85
N GLU A 122 35.92 7.98 -12.77
CA GLU A 122 35.19 6.72 -12.79
C GLU A 122 33.75 6.91 -13.28
N VAL A 123 33.33 6.06 -14.23
CA VAL A 123 31.93 5.95 -14.64
C VAL A 123 31.23 5.04 -13.64
N GLN A 124 30.24 5.58 -12.92
CA GLN A 124 29.48 4.82 -11.93
C GLN A 124 28.00 4.82 -12.31
N CYS A 125 27.55 3.69 -12.85
CA CYS A 125 26.12 3.44 -13.04
C CYS A 125 25.42 3.36 -11.67
N GLY A 126 24.21 3.90 -11.56
CA GLY A 126 23.40 3.74 -10.35
C GLY A 126 23.56 4.82 -9.28
N ARG A 127 24.42 5.81 -9.47
CA ARG A 127 24.55 6.94 -8.54
C ARG A 127 23.53 8.03 -8.85
N LEU A 128 22.99 8.64 -7.79
CA LEU A 128 22.15 9.83 -7.88
C LEU A 128 23.01 11.09 -8.05
N LEU A 129 22.73 11.90 -9.08
CA LEU A 129 23.29 13.25 -9.20
C LEU A 129 22.60 14.19 -8.20
N THR A 130 23.37 15.00 -7.49
CA THR A 130 22.79 16.00 -6.58
C THR A 130 22.18 17.17 -7.33
N ILE A 131 21.38 17.99 -6.64
CA ILE A 131 20.82 19.21 -7.24
C ILE A 131 21.94 20.19 -7.61
N GLU A 132 23.01 20.26 -6.81
CA GLU A 132 24.20 21.07 -7.08
C GLU A 132 24.90 20.61 -8.35
N GLU A 133 25.12 19.29 -8.51
CA GLU A 133 25.72 18.72 -9.73
C GLU A 133 24.86 19.01 -10.98
N LEU A 134 23.52 18.95 -10.85
CA LEU A 134 22.62 19.37 -11.94
C LEU A 134 22.73 20.86 -12.24
N GLY A 135 22.80 21.71 -11.21
CA GLY A 135 23.03 23.14 -11.37
C GLY A 135 24.33 23.45 -12.12
N ASP A 136 25.40 22.73 -11.79
CA ASP A 136 26.69 22.82 -12.47
C ASP A 136 26.64 22.33 -13.92
N ILE A 137 25.86 21.29 -14.22
CA ILE A 137 25.66 20.82 -15.61
C ILE A 137 24.87 21.85 -16.42
N PHE A 138 23.77 22.36 -15.87
CA PHE A 138 22.92 23.36 -16.52
C PHE A 138 23.54 24.77 -16.54
N LYS A 139 24.60 25.01 -15.75
CA LYS A 139 25.21 26.32 -15.52
C LYS A 139 24.21 27.34 -14.98
N ILE A 140 23.37 26.90 -14.04
CA ILE A 140 22.38 27.75 -13.37
C ILE A 140 22.50 27.63 -11.85
N PRO A 141 22.15 28.69 -11.09
CA PRO A 141 22.05 28.59 -9.64
C PRO A 141 21.00 27.58 -9.19
N VAL A 142 21.17 27.07 -7.97
CA VAL A 142 20.23 26.12 -7.33
C VAL A 142 19.61 26.76 -6.10
N ASN A 143 18.30 26.62 -5.95
CA ASN A 143 17.53 26.99 -4.76
C ASN A 143 17.91 28.36 -4.13
N LEU A 144 17.90 29.42 -4.95
CA LEU A 144 18.24 30.77 -4.49
C LEU A 144 17.22 31.30 -3.49
N LYS A 145 17.71 31.97 -2.43
CA LYS A 145 16.88 32.58 -1.38
C LYS A 145 17.03 34.09 -1.26
N GLU A 146 18.19 34.62 -1.62
CA GLU A 146 18.56 36.02 -1.35
C GLU A 146 18.34 36.95 -2.56
N ARG A 147 18.30 36.39 -3.77
CA ARG A 147 18.13 37.12 -5.02
C ARG A 147 17.08 36.47 -5.90
N ASP A 148 16.31 37.31 -6.60
CA ASP A 148 15.26 36.90 -7.52
C ASP A 148 15.85 36.72 -8.92
N GLU A 149 16.40 35.53 -9.17
CA GLU A 149 16.99 35.13 -10.45
C GLU A 149 16.52 33.71 -10.82
N PHE A 150 16.70 33.34 -12.09
CA PHE A 150 16.41 31.98 -12.52
C PHE A 150 17.29 30.97 -11.79
N HIS A 151 16.66 29.94 -11.21
CA HIS A 151 17.35 28.87 -10.52
C HIS A 151 16.55 27.56 -10.61
N LEU A 152 17.24 26.45 -10.41
CA LEU A 152 16.62 25.15 -10.23
C LEU A 152 16.03 25.06 -8.81
N SER A 153 14.71 24.91 -8.71
CA SER A 153 14.04 24.77 -7.41
C SER A 153 14.14 23.34 -6.86
N LEU A 154 14.03 23.20 -5.54
CA LEU A 154 13.96 21.88 -4.90
C LEU A 154 12.73 21.07 -5.37
N GLU A 155 11.60 21.74 -5.62
CA GLU A 155 10.37 21.08 -6.06
C GLU A 155 10.54 20.45 -7.45
N GLU A 156 11.17 21.17 -8.39
CA GLU A 156 11.46 20.65 -9.73
C GLU A 156 12.41 19.45 -9.68
N TYR A 157 13.46 19.53 -8.87
CA TYR A 157 14.38 18.43 -8.65
C TYR A 157 13.66 17.21 -8.06
N LEU A 158 12.91 17.36 -6.97
CA LEU A 158 12.21 16.25 -6.32
C LEU A 158 11.12 15.63 -7.23
N HIS A 159 10.42 16.42 -8.04
CA HIS A 159 9.50 15.88 -9.04
C HIS A 159 10.21 15.09 -10.14
N SER A 160 11.38 15.54 -10.59
CA SER A 160 12.18 14.81 -11.59
C SER A 160 12.66 13.45 -11.09
N LEU A 161 12.99 13.33 -9.79
CA LEU A 161 13.36 12.06 -9.15
C LEU A 161 12.23 11.03 -9.17
N MET A 162 10.98 11.46 -9.01
CA MET A 162 9.83 10.56 -9.08
C MET A 162 9.65 10.00 -10.50
N THR A 163 9.79 10.86 -11.50
CA THR A 163 9.74 10.43 -12.91
C THR A 163 10.91 9.52 -13.25
N LEU A 164 12.12 9.79 -12.73
CA LEU A 164 13.27 8.89 -12.87
C LEU A 164 12.96 7.48 -12.34
N VAL A 165 12.34 7.36 -11.15
CA VAL A 165 11.98 6.04 -10.61
C VAL A 165 10.97 5.31 -11.47
N GLU A 166 9.98 6.01 -12.03
CA GLU A 166 9.03 5.41 -12.97
C GLU A 166 9.76 4.81 -14.18
N GLU A 167 10.73 5.54 -14.74
CA GLU A 167 11.51 5.09 -15.90
C GLU A 167 12.47 3.94 -15.54
N LEU A 168 13.12 3.99 -14.37
CA LEU A 168 13.97 2.89 -13.88
C LEU A 168 13.15 1.62 -13.58
N THR A 169 11.94 1.74 -13.05
CA THR A 169 11.05 0.59 -12.82
C THR A 169 10.69 -0.12 -14.14
N ARG A 170 10.50 0.66 -15.21
CA ARG A 170 10.32 0.12 -16.55
C ARG A 170 11.61 -0.54 -17.06
N LEU A 171 12.76 0.11 -16.87
CA LEU A 171 14.06 -0.40 -17.27
C LEU A 171 14.40 -1.73 -16.61
N ALA A 172 14.07 -1.91 -15.33
CA ALA A 172 14.31 -3.15 -14.59
C ALA A 172 13.66 -4.37 -15.27
N ARG A 173 12.39 -4.25 -15.67
CA ARG A 173 11.66 -5.33 -16.38
C ARG A 173 12.26 -5.63 -17.75
N ASN A 174 12.61 -4.57 -18.47
CA ASN A 174 13.19 -4.71 -19.80
C ASN A 174 14.61 -5.30 -19.77
N ALA A 175 15.41 -4.94 -18.77
CA ALA A 175 16.74 -5.49 -18.54
C ALA A 175 16.71 -7.02 -18.37
N VAL A 176 15.74 -7.54 -17.60
CA VAL A 176 15.53 -8.99 -17.45
C VAL A 176 15.24 -9.67 -18.79
N THR A 177 14.43 -9.02 -19.63
CA THR A 177 14.08 -9.53 -20.97
C THR A 177 15.31 -9.61 -21.88
N LEU A 178 16.28 -8.71 -21.69
CA LEU A 178 17.54 -8.64 -22.43
C LEU A 178 18.67 -9.46 -21.79
N GLY A 179 18.40 -10.18 -20.69
CA GLY A 179 19.37 -11.02 -20.00
C GLY A 179 20.33 -10.28 -19.05
N ASP A 180 20.08 -8.99 -18.76
CA ASP A 180 20.80 -8.24 -17.74
C ASP A 180 20.09 -8.43 -16.38
N TYR A 181 20.65 -9.32 -15.55
CA TYR A 181 20.12 -9.65 -14.23
C TYR A 181 20.76 -8.84 -13.10
N GLU A 182 21.83 -8.09 -13.37
CA GLU A 182 22.49 -7.25 -12.37
C GLU A 182 21.82 -5.88 -12.25
N ARG A 183 21.40 -5.30 -13.37
CA ARG A 183 20.74 -3.99 -13.40
C ARG A 183 19.45 -3.92 -12.57
N PRO A 184 18.55 -4.93 -12.57
CA PRO A 184 17.39 -4.93 -11.67
C PRO A 184 17.76 -4.87 -10.19
N LEU A 185 18.88 -5.50 -9.77
CA LEU A 185 19.37 -5.41 -8.39
C LEU A 185 19.81 -3.99 -8.04
N LEU A 186 20.56 -3.35 -8.95
CA LEU A 186 21.00 -1.97 -8.80
C LEU A 186 19.81 -1.00 -8.71
N ILE A 187 18.82 -1.18 -9.59
CA ILE A 187 17.60 -0.37 -9.58
C ILE A 187 16.82 -0.58 -8.28
N ASN A 188 16.71 -1.82 -7.79
CA ASN A 188 16.01 -2.10 -6.54
C ASN A 188 16.63 -1.36 -5.36
N GLN A 189 17.96 -1.41 -5.23
CA GLN A 189 18.68 -0.70 -4.18
C GLN A 189 18.45 0.81 -4.30
N PHE A 190 18.63 1.36 -5.51
CA PHE A 190 18.45 2.79 -5.77
C PHE A 190 17.04 3.29 -5.43
N VAL A 191 16.01 2.58 -5.88
CA VAL A 191 14.60 2.96 -5.65
C VAL A 191 14.22 2.88 -4.18
N LYS A 192 14.76 1.89 -3.43
CA LYS A 192 14.57 1.79 -1.98
C LYS A 192 15.23 2.93 -1.22
N ASP A 193 16.47 3.27 -1.57
CA ASP A 193 17.20 4.35 -0.92
C ASP A 193 16.52 5.69 -1.20
N LEU A 194 16.04 5.91 -2.42
CA LEU A 194 15.28 7.10 -2.78
C LEU A 194 13.96 7.19 -2.02
N HIS A 195 13.22 6.07 -1.93
CA HIS A 195 11.97 6.01 -1.15
C HIS A 195 12.22 6.31 0.33
N ALA A 196 13.27 5.74 0.93
CA ALA A 196 13.64 6.05 2.31
C ALA A 196 14.01 7.53 2.48
N GLY A 197 14.73 8.12 1.51
CA GLY A 197 15.03 9.55 1.48
C GLY A 197 13.77 10.42 1.45
N PHE A 198 12.80 10.08 0.62
CA PHE A 198 11.50 10.77 0.56
C PHE A 198 10.70 10.66 1.87
N GLN A 199 10.83 9.56 2.61
CA GLN A 199 10.17 9.39 3.92
C GLN A 199 10.73 10.30 5.02
N ILE A 200 11.97 10.78 4.88
CA ILE A 200 12.59 11.74 5.81
C ILE A 200 12.04 13.16 5.56
N LEU A 201 11.59 13.45 4.35
CA LEU A 201 11.12 14.78 3.97
C LEU A 201 9.71 15.04 4.53
N ASN A 202 9.57 16.14 5.28
CA ASN A 202 8.27 16.60 5.75
C ASN A 202 7.56 17.43 4.66
N LEU A 203 6.98 16.75 3.67
CA LEU A 203 6.32 17.37 2.53
C LEU A 203 4.94 17.95 2.90
N LYS A 204 4.64 19.15 2.39
CA LYS A 204 3.32 19.77 2.52
C LYS A 204 2.28 18.95 1.74
N ASN A 205 0.99 19.15 2.03
CA ASN A 205 -0.08 18.41 1.34
C ASN A 205 -0.32 18.97 -0.07
N ASP A 206 0.55 18.62 -0.99
CA ASP A 206 0.57 19.09 -2.38
C ASP A 206 0.75 17.93 -3.37
N SER A 207 1.00 18.25 -4.63
CA SER A 207 1.20 17.26 -5.69
C SER A 207 2.47 16.42 -5.50
N LEU A 208 3.52 16.97 -4.88
CA LEU A 208 4.78 16.30 -4.62
C LEU A 208 4.59 15.22 -3.57
N ARG A 209 3.90 15.52 -2.47
CA ARG A 209 3.54 14.51 -1.46
C ARG A 209 2.72 13.36 -2.06
N ARG A 210 1.70 13.66 -2.87
CA ARG A 210 0.85 12.62 -3.48
C ARG A 210 1.64 11.68 -4.40
N ARG A 211 2.57 12.22 -5.22
CA ARG A 211 3.44 11.37 -6.05
C ARG A 211 4.47 10.61 -5.19
N SER A 212 5.02 11.22 -4.16
CA SER A 212 5.92 10.57 -3.18
C SER A 212 5.25 9.37 -2.50
N ASP A 213 4.01 9.53 -2.04
CA ASP A 213 3.22 8.44 -1.41
C ASP A 213 2.96 7.27 -2.39
N GLY A 214 2.98 7.54 -3.70
CA GLY A 214 2.86 6.53 -4.76
C GLY A 214 4.15 5.73 -5.01
N LEU A 215 5.29 6.20 -4.52
CA LEU A 215 6.60 5.58 -4.77
C LEU A 215 6.70 4.16 -4.21
N LYS A 216 5.97 3.86 -3.12
CA LYS A 216 5.85 2.51 -2.54
C LYS A 216 5.42 1.44 -3.55
N TYR A 217 4.59 1.80 -4.55
CA TYR A 217 4.17 0.87 -5.58
C TYR A 217 5.31 0.59 -6.57
N ARG A 218 6.16 1.58 -6.88
CA ARG A 218 7.34 1.38 -7.72
C ARG A 218 8.40 0.53 -7.01
N VAL A 219 8.59 0.74 -5.70
CA VAL A 219 9.44 -0.12 -4.85
C VAL A 219 8.99 -1.57 -4.97
N LYS A 220 7.69 -1.83 -4.75
CA LYS A 220 7.12 -3.17 -4.87
C LYS A 220 7.35 -3.78 -6.26
N ASP A 221 7.08 -3.04 -7.33
CA ASP A 221 7.25 -3.53 -8.70
C ASP A 221 8.68 -4.02 -8.97
N VAL A 222 9.70 -3.28 -8.51
CA VAL A 222 11.11 -3.67 -8.69
C VAL A 222 11.52 -4.81 -7.75
N GLU A 223 10.99 -4.86 -6.52
CA GLU A 223 11.18 -5.98 -5.61
C GLU A 223 10.65 -7.29 -6.20
N ASP A 224 9.46 -7.24 -6.81
CA ASP A 224 8.83 -8.41 -7.45
C ASP A 224 9.71 -8.92 -8.62
N VAL A 225 10.34 -8.02 -9.39
CA VAL A 225 11.31 -8.40 -10.44
C VAL A 225 12.53 -9.10 -9.86
N VAL A 226 13.15 -8.54 -8.82
CA VAL A 226 14.33 -9.15 -8.17
C VAL A 226 13.97 -10.49 -7.53
N TYR A 227 12.79 -10.57 -6.93
CA TYR A 227 12.25 -11.79 -6.37
C TYR A 227 12.12 -12.90 -7.42
N ASP A 228 11.55 -12.60 -8.59
CA ASP A 228 11.42 -13.56 -9.69
C ASP A 228 12.78 -14.05 -10.21
N LEU A 229 13.80 -13.17 -10.27
CA LEU A 229 15.17 -13.55 -10.63
C LEU A 229 15.78 -14.51 -9.61
N SER A 230 15.59 -14.22 -8.32
CA SER A 230 16.09 -15.06 -7.21
C SER A 230 15.48 -16.45 -7.22
N LEU A 231 14.16 -16.55 -7.44
CA LEU A 231 13.43 -17.82 -7.48
C LEU A 231 13.92 -18.73 -8.60
N ARG A 232 14.35 -18.12 -9.72
CA ARG A 232 14.87 -18.81 -10.90
C ARG A 232 16.38 -19.08 -10.82
N ASN A 233 17.05 -18.72 -9.72
CA ASN A 233 18.50 -18.82 -9.55
C ASN A 233 19.30 -18.10 -10.66
N LEU A 234 18.77 -16.98 -11.16
CA LEU A 234 19.42 -16.17 -12.21
C LEU A 234 20.38 -15.12 -11.64
N LEU A 235 20.44 -14.98 -10.32
CA LEU A 235 21.35 -14.06 -9.63
C LEU A 235 22.70 -14.74 -9.35
N PRO A 236 23.83 -14.02 -9.48
CA PRO A 236 25.13 -14.56 -9.14
C PRO A 236 25.17 -14.96 -7.66
N LYS A 237 25.55 -16.22 -7.37
CA LYS A 237 25.80 -16.69 -6.00
C LYS A 237 27.04 -15.96 -5.48
N LYS A 238 26.85 -14.86 -4.76
CA LYS A 238 27.94 -14.10 -4.14
C LYS A 238 28.72 -15.05 -3.21
N GLY A 239 30.02 -15.15 -3.45
CA GLY A 239 30.92 -16.15 -2.87
C GLY A 239 30.91 -16.22 -1.33
N GLU A 240 31.21 -17.41 -0.84
CA GLU A 240 31.29 -17.83 0.55
C GLU A 240 32.07 -16.83 1.44
N GLN A 241 31.37 -16.15 2.36
CA GLN A 241 31.94 -15.76 3.63
C GLN A 241 31.22 -16.50 4.74
N LYS A 242 31.96 -17.41 5.39
CA LYS A 242 31.57 -18.14 6.58
C LYS A 242 31.28 -17.16 7.71
N HIS A 243 30.01 -16.77 7.86
CA HIS A 243 29.48 -16.45 9.18
C HIS A 243 28.48 -17.54 9.54
N THR A 244 28.90 -18.45 10.43
CA THR A 244 28.02 -19.43 11.04
C THR A 244 27.01 -18.69 11.90
N THR A 245 25.91 -18.28 11.28
CA THR A 245 24.62 -18.19 11.95
C THR A 245 23.75 -19.20 11.22
N VAL A 246 23.28 -20.20 11.95
CA VAL A 246 22.29 -21.15 11.43
C VAL A 246 21.00 -20.37 11.24
N ILE A 247 20.89 -19.66 10.12
CA ILE A 247 19.61 -19.19 9.60
C ILE A 247 19.09 -20.34 8.76
N ASN A 248 18.06 -20.99 9.28
CA ASN A 248 17.30 -22.03 8.59
C ASN A 248 16.87 -21.50 7.22
N ALA A 249 17.41 -22.10 6.14
CA ALA A 249 17.17 -21.72 4.75
C ALA A 249 15.77 -22.13 4.22
N ASN A 250 14.73 -21.96 5.05
CA ASN A 250 13.33 -22.22 4.69
C ASN A 250 12.49 -20.94 4.57
N ALA A 251 13.09 -19.75 4.64
CA ALA A 251 12.37 -18.49 4.50
C ALA A 251 12.75 -17.79 3.19
N THR A 252 12.06 -18.15 2.10
CA THR A 252 11.73 -17.37 0.89
C THR A 252 11.41 -18.28 -0.31
N SER A 253 10.75 -19.42 -0.08
CA SER A 253 9.90 -19.98 -1.14
C SER A 253 8.76 -19.01 -1.42
N LYS A 254 8.29 -18.93 -2.68
CA LYS A 254 6.93 -18.42 -2.98
C LYS A 254 6.03 -18.98 -1.91
N PRO A 255 5.22 -18.16 -1.22
CA PRO A 255 4.53 -18.65 -0.04
C PRO A 255 3.61 -19.76 -0.52
N GLN A 256 4.06 -20.98 -0.27
CA GLN A 256 3.55 -22.15 -0.95
C GLN A 256 2.16 -22.38 -0.35
N PRO A 257 1.11 -22.53 -1.17
CA PRO A 257 -0.23 -22.70 -0.66
C PRO A 257 -0.24 -23.86 0.36
N SER A 258 -0.67 -23.57 1.60
CA SER A 258 -0.51 -24.46 2.76
C SER A 258 -0.86 -25.91 2.45
N THR A 259 -0.03 -26.87 2.86
CA THR A 259 -0.37 -28.30 2.78
C THR A 259 -1.41 -28.72 3.83
N ALA A 260 -1.81 -27.79 4.71
CA ALA A 260 -2.85 -28.03 5.71
C ALA A 260 -4.17 -28.40 5.03
N ALA A 261 -4.83 -29.43 5.56
CA ALA A 261 -6.18 -29.79 5.15
C ALA A 261 -7.19 -28.77 5.71
N PRO A 262 -8.33 -28.55 5.03
CA PRO A 262 -9.43 -27.75 5.56
C PRO A 262 -9.91 -28.30 6.90
N ILE A 263 -10.35 -27.43 7.81
CA ILE A 263 -10.88 -27.88 9.10
C ILE A 263 -12.16 -28.70 8.85
N GLU A 264 -12.19 -29.92 9.39
CA GLU A 264 -13.40 -30.74 9.41
C GLU A 264 -14.20 -30.47 10.69
N PRO A 265 -15.48 -30.06 10.57
CA PRO A 265 -16.38 -30.02 11.72
C PRO A 265 -16.50 -31.40 12.38
N LEU A 266 -16.81 -31.39 13.67
CA LEU A 266 -17.05 -32.62 14.43
C LEU A 266 -18.19 -33.44 13.81
N LYS A 267 -18.02 -34.77 13.75
CA LYS A 267 -18.92 -35.65 12.97
C LYS A 267 -20.19 -36.08 13.72
N ASN A 268 -20.45 -35.54 14.93
CA ASN A 268 -21.63 -35.89 15.71
C ASN A 268 -22.88 -35.13 15.19
N ASP A 269 -24.06 -35.69 15.45
CA ASP A 269 -25.32 -35.15 14.91
C ASP A 269 -25.59 -33.71 15.41
N THR A 270 -25.17 -33.40 16.63
CA THR A 270 -25.28 -32.06 17.21
C THR A 270 -24.46 -31.03 16.44
N ALA A 271 -23.20 -31.33 16.07
CA ALA A 271 -22.38 -30.42 15.27
C ALA A 271 -22.91 -30.24 13.85
N ARG A 272 -23.37 -31.32 13.21
CA ARG A 272 -23.96 -31.30 11.86
C ARG A 272 -25.23 -30.44 11.79
N LEU A 273 -26.03 -30.44 12.85
CA LEU A 273 -27.20 -29.56 12.93
C LEU A 273 -26.77 -28.12 13.25
N TYR A 274 -25.93 -27.95 14.27
CA TYR A 274 -25.62 -26.62 14.80
C TYR A 274 -24.80 -25.75 13.85
N THR A 275 -23.94 -26.35 13.00
CA THR A 275 -23.19 -25.60 11.96
C THR A 275 -24.14 -24.80 11.04
N HIS A 276 -25.29 -25.35 10.67
CA HIS A 276 -26.27 -24.67 9.82
C HIS A 276 -27.22 -23.76 10.59
N VAL A 277 -27.56 -24.13 11.84
CA VAL A 277 -28.45 -23.32 12.69
C VAL A 277 -27.76 -22.06 13.20
N HIS A 278 -26.47 -22.11 13.52
CA HIS A 278 -25.70 -20.99 14.07
C HIS A 278 -25.78 -19.68 13.25
N PRO A 279 -25.48 -19.64 11.94
CA PRO A 279 -25.55 -18.40 11.17
C PRO A 279 -26.98 -17.84 11.10
N ILE A 280 -28.00 -18.71 11.10
CA ILE A 280 -29.41 -18.30 11.15
C ILE A 280 -29.71 -17.63 12.51
N LEU A 281 -29.24 -18.21 13.61
CA LEU A 281 -29.41 -17.62 14.95
C LEU A 281 -28.69 -16.28 15.09
N VAL A 282 -27.44 -16.19 14.63
CA VAL A 282 -26.65 -14.96 14.64
C VAL A 282 -27.35 -13.85 13.86
N LEU A 283 -27.82 -14.14 12.64
CA LEU A 283 -28.56 -13.19 11.82
C LEU A 283 -29.93 -12.86 12.41
N SER A 284 -30.65 -13.81 12.99
CA SER A 284 -31.96 -13.57 13.61
C SER A 284 -31.85 -12.65 14.83
N VAL A 285 -30.86 -12.88 15.69
CA VAL A 285 -30.59 -12.00 16.84
C VAL A 285 -30.18 -10.61 16.36
N TYR A 286 -29.35 -10.52 15.32
CA TYR A 286 -28.96 -9.25 14.74
C TYR A 286 -30.16 -8.50 14.12
N ALA A 287 -30.95 -9.16 13.30
CA ALA A 287 -32.14 -8.60 12.66
C ALA A 287 -33.17 -8.12 13.69
N PHE A 288 -33.38 -8.86 14.78
CA PHE A 288 -34.24 -8.45 15.89
C PHE A 288 -33.73 -7.19 16.58
N LYS A 289 -32.41 -7.01 16.68
CA LYS A 289 -31.77 -5.84 17.30
C LYS A 289 -31.53 -4.69 16.34
N PHE A 290 -31.73 -4.88 15.03
CA PHE A 290 -31.43 -3.86 14.01
C PHE A 290 -32.17 -2.53 14.23
N PRO A 291 -33.48 -2.48 14.55
CA PRO A 291 -34.14 -1.20 14.83
C PRO A 291 -33.53 -0.45 16.02
N ALA A 292 -33.16 -1.19 17.08
CA ALA A 292 -32.49 -0.62 18.25
C ALA A 292 -31.05 -0.16 17.90
N LEU A 293 -30.36 -0.89 17.03
CA LEU A 293 -29.03 -0.53 16.54
C LEU A 293 -29.04 0.77 15.75
N VAL A 294 -30.08 0.99 14.94
CA VAL A 294 -30.28 2.25 14.20
C VAL A 294 -30.57 3.41 15.14
N ALA A 295 -31.37 3.18 16.20
CA ALA A 295 -31.76 4.23 17.14
C ALA A 295 -30.67 4.61 18.14
N ASP A 296 -29.96 3.62 18.70
CA ASP A 296 -28.87 3.80 19.66
C ASP A 296 -27.78 2.73 19.41
N PRO A 297 -26.78 3.06 18.56
CA PRO A 297 -25.77 2.09 18.18
C PRO A 297 -24.89 1.63 19.35
N VAL A 298 -24.50 2.52 20.26
CA VAL A 298 -23.53 2.19 21.32
C VAL A 298 -24.14 1.24 22.34
N SER A 299 -25.31 1.58 22.87
CA SER A 299 -25.99 0.73 23.85
C SER A 299 -26.37 -0.63 23.25
N THR A 300 -26.85 -0.61 22.00
CA THR A 300 -27.23 -1.85 21.31
C THR A 300 -26.02 -2.74 21.08
N LEU A 301 -24.93 -2.24 20.47
CA LEU A 301 -23.73 -3.03 20.24
C LEU A 301 -23.18 -3.60 21.55
N LEU A 302 -23.02 -2.76 22.59
CA LEU A 302 -22.55 -3.20 23.90
C LEU A 302 -23.41 -4.33 24.48
N SER A 303 -24.73 -4.19 24.45
CA SER A 303 -25.66 -5.22 24.96
C SER A 303 -25.67 -6.50 24.13
N THR A 304 -25.34 -6.42 22.83
CA THR A 304 -25.32 -7.56 21.91
C THR A 304 -24.00 -8.33 21.88
N LEU A 305 -22.92 -7.78 22.45
CA LEU A 305 -21.63 -8.47 22.56
C LEU A 305 -21.74 -9.79 23.33
N ALA A 306 -22.42 -9.80 24.48
CA ALA A 306 -22.55 -11.00 25.30
C ALA A 306 -23.37 -12.11 24.60
N PRO A 307 -24.58 -11.83 24.05
CA PRO A 307 -25.30 -12.81 23.22
C PRO A 307 -24.48 -13.33 22.04
N LEU A 308 -23.75 -12.46 21.34
CA LEU A 308 -22.90 -12.87 20.22
C LEU A 308 -21.77 -13.79 20.69
N ALA A 309 -21.09 -13.45 21.78
CA ALA A 309 -20.02 -14.25 22.35
C ALA A 309 -20.53 -15.63 22.80
N VAL A 310 -21.73 -15.72 23.39
CA VAL A 310 -22.36 -16.99 23.75
C VAL A 310 -22.62 -17.85 22.51
N LEU A 311 -23.20 -17.27 21.45
CA LEU A 311 -23.43 -18.01 20.21
C LEU A 311 -22.11 -18.48 19.57
N GLN A 312 -21.08 -17.64 19.55
CA GLN A 312 -19.77 -18.03 19.01
C GLN A 312 -19.07 -19.09 19.86
N ILE A 313 -19.11 -18.98 21.18
CA ILE A 313 -18.59 -20.02 22.09
C ILE A 313 -19.32 -21.35 21.87
N ALA A 314 -20.64 -21.32 21.76
CA ALA A 314 -21.43 -22.51 21.48
C ALA A 314 -21.04 -23.12 20.12
N PHE A 315 -20.90 -22.29 19.08
CA PHE A 315 -20.45 -22.75 17.76
C PHE A 315 -19.09 -23.43 17.82
N VAL A 316 -18.07 -22.79 18.37
CA VAL A 316 -16.72 -23.35 18.38
C VAL A 316 -16.63 -24.60 19.27
N ALA A 317 -17.30 -24.61 20.42
CA ALA A 317 -17.27 -25.76 21.34
C ALA A 317 -18.07 -26.97 20.84
N ILE A 318 -19.15 -26.75 20.09
CA ILE A 318 -20.01 -27.83 19.56
C ILE A 318 -19.46 -28.35 18.22
N CYS A 319 -19.04 -27.46 17.32
CA CYS A 319 -18.79 -27.79 15.92
C CYS A 319 -17.31 -27.98 15.57
N LEU A 320 -16.39 -27.35 16.30
CA LEU A 320 -14.98 -27.31 15.89
C LEU A 320 -14.07 -28.13 16.82
N PRO A 321 -12.96 -28.67 16.31
CA PRO A 321 -11.91 -29.22 17.15
C PRO A 321 -11.10 -28.08 17.80
N PRO A 322 -10.81 -28.14 19.11
CA PRO A 322 -9.89 -27.19 19.74
C PRO A 322 -8.45 -27.41 19.25
N THR A 323 -7.66 -26.33 19.28
CA THR A 323 -6.24 -26.34 18.89
C THR A 323 -5.49 -27.53 19.52
N GLY A 324 -4.84 -28.36 18.70
CA GLY A 324 -4.08 -29.54 19.13
C GLY A 324 -4.87 -30.86 19.25
N GLY A 325 -6.17 -30.85 18.93
CA GLY A 325 -7.05 -32.03 19.02
C GLY A 325 -7.03 -32.96 17.80
N SER A 326 -5.90 -33.63 17.50
CA SER A 326 -5.97 -34.89 16.75
C SER A 326 -6.35 -36.02 17.71
N PRO A 327 -7.26 -36.96 17.35
CA PRO A 327 -7.66 -38.05 18.22
C PRO A 327 -6.57 -39.13 18.25
N SER A 328 -5.47 -38.89 18.98
CA SER A 328 -4.57 -39.96 19.36
C SER A 328 -5.20 -40.68 20.55
N MET A 329 -5.73 -41.88 20.31
CA MET A 329 -6.08 -42.82 21.39
C MET A 329 -4.84 -43.03 22.26
N ARG A 330 -4.77 -42.35 23.41
CA ARG A 330 -3.80 -42.66 24.46
C ARG A 330 -4.04 -44.10 24.89
N LYS A 331 -3.18 -45.02 24.44
CA LYS A 331 -3.03 -46.35 25.05
C LYS A 331 -2.71 -46.14 26.53
N GLN A 332 -3.68 -46.43 27.38
CA GLN A 332 -3.53 -46.36 28.82
C GLN A 332 -2.52 -47.44 29.25
N LYS A 333 -1.41 -47.05 29.87
CA LYS A 333 -0.52 -48.01 30.54
C LYS A 333 -1.23 -48.57 31.78
N PRO A 334 -1.15 -49.88 32.04
CA PRO A 334 -1.77 -50.46 33.24
C PRO A 334 -0.92 -50.10 34.47
N GLY A 335 -1.47 -49.39 35.45
CA GLY A 335 -0.84 -49.32 36.77
C GLY A 335 -0.99 -48.08 37.66
N GLU A 336 -1.73 -47.03 37.30
CA GLU A 336 -1.85 -45.85 38.19
C GLU A 336 -3.13 -45.84 39.06
N LYS A 337 -2.91 -45.67 40.37
CA LYS A 337 -3.93 -45.65 41.43
C LYS A 337 -4.87 -44.44 41.28
N LYS A 338 -6.18 -44.71 41.35
CA LYS A 338 -7.27 -43.73 41.25
C LYS A 338 -7.30 -42.75 42.45
N GLY A 339 -6.89 -41.50 42.21
CA GLY A 339 -7.58 -40.35 42.82
C GLY A 339 -8.96 -40.19 42.16
N LYS A 340 -9.92 -39.49 42.80
CA LYS A 340 -11.23 -39.17 42.19
C LYS A 340 -11.02 -38.43 40.86
N ALA A 341 -11.02 -39.19 39.77
CA ALA A 341 -10.89 -38.64 38.43
C ALA A 341 -12.21 -37.96 38.04
N PRO A 342 -12.17 -36.74 37.48
CA PRO A 342 -13.36 -36.12 36.91
C PRO A 342 -13.98 -37.05 35.87
N THR A 343 -15.30 -37.04 35.79
CA THR A 343 -16.09 -37.94 34.94
C THR A 343 -15.64 -37.77 33.48
N LYS A 344 -15.61 -38.83 32.65
CA LYS A 344 -15.17 -38.74 31.23
C LYS A 344 -15.88 -37.62 30.45
N LEU A 345 -17.13 -37.33 30.82
CA LEU A 345 -17.93 -36.22 30.29
C LEU A 345 -17.39 -34.84 30.69
N GLU A 346 -17.01 -34.64 31.96
CA GLU A 346 -16.46 -33.39 32.47
C GLU A 346 -15.08 -33.09 31.87
N GLN A 347 -14.23 -34.11 31.70
CA GLN A 347 -12.94 -33.95 30.99
C GLN A 347 -13.14 -33.54 29.53
N GLY A 348 -14.09 -34.16 28.83
CA GLY A 348 -14.40 -33.83 27.44
C GLY A 348 -14.97 -32.42 27.29
N LEU A 349 -15.84 -31.99 28.20
CA LEU A 349 -16.44 -30.66 28.18
C LEU A 349 -15.43 -29.56 28.51
N ASN A 350 -14.62 -29.75 29.55
CA ASN A 350 -13.57 -28.80 29.95
C ASN A 350 -12.52 -28.62 28.83
N SER A 351 -12.20 -29.68 28.10
CA SER A 351 -11.25 -29.61 26.97
C SER A 351 -11.72 -28.76 25.80
N LYS A 352 -13.02 -28.45 25.71
CA LYS A 352 -13.60 -27.63 24.63
C LYS A 352 -14.04 -26.24 25.08
N ILE A 353 -14.57 -26.12 26.28
CA ILE A 353 -15.07 -24.85 26.82
C ILE A 353 -13.92 -23.95 27.25
N VAL A 354 -12.89 -24.49 27.91
CA VAL A 354 -11.75 -23.67 28.39
C VAL A 354 -11.03 -22.98 27.21
N PRO A 355 -10.70 -23.68 26.11
CA PRO A 355 -10.13 -23.00 24.93
C PRO A 355 -11.07 -21.98 24.31
N ALA A 356 -12.40 -22.16 24.38
CA ALA A 356 -13.36 -21.20 23.83
C ALA A 356 -13.34 -19.87 24.60
N PHE A 357 -13.31 -19.92 25.94
CA PHE A 357 -13.16 -18.72 26.76
C PHE A 357 -11.79 -18.06 26.61
N LEU A 358 -10.72 -18.85 26.50
CA LEU A 358 -9.38 -18.31 26.24
C LEU A 358 -9.32 -17.63 24.86
N SER A 359 -9.98 -18.21 23.86
CA SER A 359 -10.08 -17.63 22.51
C SER A 359 -10.88 -16.33 22.52
N LEU A 360 -11.98 -16.28 23.27
CA LEU A 360 -12.75 -15.05 23.46
C LEU A 360 -11.91 -13.96 24.15
N LEU A 361 -11.19 -14.31 25.22
CA LEU A 361 -10.32 -13.37 25.94
C LEU A 361 -9.23 -12.82 25.02
N LEU A 362 -8.56 -13.68 24.26
CA LEU A 362 -7.53 -13.27 23.32
C LEU A 362 -8.10 -12.42 22.18
N THR A 363 -9.29 -12.77 21.68
CA THR A 363 -9.99 -11.96 20.68
C THR A 363 -10.28 -10.56 21.22
N ALA A 364 -10.77 -10.46 22.47
CA ALA A 364 -11.09 -9.19 23.10
C ALA A 364 -9.86 -8.32 23.36
N ILE A 365 -8.73 -8.90 23.79
CA ILE A 365 -7.52 -8.15 24.16
C ILE A 365 -6.62 -7.84 22.96
N ALA A 366 -6.54 -8.73 21.98
CA ALA A 366 -5.63 -8.57 20.84
C ALA A 366 -6.34 -8.20 19.54
N ALA A 367 -7.37 -8.95 19.14
CA ALA A 367 -8.02 -8.74 17.85
C ALA A 367 -8.92 -7.50 17.81
N THR A 368 -9.66 -7.22 18.88
CA THR A 368 -10.51 -6.02 18.98
C THR A 368 -9.74 -4.71 18.80
N PRO A 369 -8.64 -4.41 19.54
CA PRO A 369 -7.90 -3.18 19.31
C PRO A 369 -7.24 -3.14 17.94
N LEU A 370 -6.73 -4.26 17.43
CA LEU A 370 -6.15 -4.35 16.09
C LEU A 370 -7.17 -3.99 15.00
N LEU A 371 -8.38 -4.57 15.07
CA LEU A 371 -9.44 -4.29 14.11
C LEU A 371 -10.05 -2.90 14.30
N THR A 372 -10.09 -2.38 15.52
CA THR A 372 -10.47 -0.98 15.78
C THR A 372 -9.49 -0.03 15.12
N ALA A 373 -8.18 -0.26 15.28
CA ALA A 373 -7.15 0.51 14.61
C ALA A 373 -7.26 0.39 13.08
N ALA A 374 -7.52 -0.80 12.55
CA ALA A 374 -7.77 -1.00 11.12
C ALA A 374 -8.97 -0.17 10.63
N LEU A 375 -10.11 -0.21 11.33
CA LEU A 375 -11.28 0.60 10.96
C LEU A 375 -10.96 2.11 10.93
N VAL A 376 -10.15 2.60 11.87
CA VAL A 376 -9.68 3.99 11.88
C VAL A 376 -8.79 4.28 10.67
N LEU A 377 -7.84 3.40 10.35
CA LEU A 377 -6.97 3.54 9.17
C LEU A 377 -7.76 3.52 7.86
N PHE A 378 -8.89 2.81 7.81
CA PHE A 378 -9.81 2.75 6.68
C PHE A 378 -10.91 3.84 6.70
N GLY A 379 -10.79 4.85 7.57
CA GLY A 379 -11.60 6.06 7.50
C GLY A 379 -12.63 6.24 8.62
N ALA A 380 -12.65 5.41 9.66
CA ALA A 380 -13.49 5.67 10.83
C ALA A 380 -13.02 6.96 11.56
N PRO A 381 -13.93 7.76 12.13
CA PRO A 381 -13.57 9.02 12.79
C PRO A 381 -12.55 8.81 13.93
N VAL A 382 -11.42 9.52 13.85
CA VAL A 382 -10.34 9.43 14.86
C VAL A 382 -10.69 10.23 16.12
N SER A 383 -11.40 11.36 15.97
CA SER A 383 -11.67 12.35 17.02
C SER A 383 -13.07 12.25 17.64
N THR A 384 -13.98 11.49 17.03
CA THR A 384 -15.36 11.34 17.49
C THR A 384 -15.79 9.88 17.38
N HIS A 385 -16.94 9.52 17.97
CA HIS A 385 -17.51 8.17 17.82
C HIS A 385 -16.60 7.01 18.28
N HIS A 386 -15.67 7.23 19.22
CA HIS A 386 -14.72 6.21 19.69
C HIS A 386 -15.40 4.92 20.16
N ALA A 387 -16.49 5.04 20.94
CA ALA A 387 -17.26 3.88 21.42
C ALA A 387 -17.90 3.11 20.26
N HIS A 388 -18.39 3.80 19.24
CA HIS A 388 -18.98 3.18 18.05
C HIS A 388 -17.92 2.35 17.31
N THR A 389 -16.75 2.92 17.09
CA THR A 389 -15.64 2.29 16.36
C THR A 389 -15.07 1.11 17.14
N LEU A 390 -14.88 1.24 18.46
CA LEU A 390 -14.40 0.16 19.33
C LEU A 390 -15.38 -1.01 19.37
N LEU A 391 -16.68 -0.72 19.54
CA LEU A 391 -17.71 -1.77 19.60
C LEU A 391 -17.90 -2.42 18.22
N CYS A 392 -17.85 -1.65 17.13
CA CYS A 392 -17.82 -2.22 15.77
C CYS A 392 -16.63 -3.17 15.60
N GLY A 393 -15.42 -2.74 15.99
CA GLY A 393 -14.21 -3.56 15.98
C GLY A 393 -14.36 -4.84 16.80
N ALA A 394 -15.01 -4.77 17.97
CA ALA A 394 -15.26 -5.92 18.83
C ALA A 394 -16.23 -6.94 18.18
N HIS A 395 -17.29 -6.47 17.52
CA HIS A 395 -18.21 -7.35 16.78
C HIS A 395 -17.52 -8.04 15.61
N VAL A 396 -16.77 -7.29 14.80
CA VAL A 396 -15.98 -7.84 13.70
C VAL A 396 -15.00 -8.88 14.24
N ALA A 397 -14.27 -8.58 15.32
CA ALA A 397 -13.31 -9.48 15.94
C ALA A 397 -13.95 -10.80 16.43
N ILE A 398 -15.10 -10.72 17.11
CA ILE A 398 -15.80 -11.91 17.61
C ILE A 398 -16.31 -12.80 16.46
N LEU A 399 -16.80 -12.20 15.36
CA LEU A 399 -17.25 -12.95 14.19
C LEU A 399 -16.08 -13.59 13.43
N SER A 400 -14.99 -12.84 13.22
CA SER A 400 -13.92 -13.25 12.33
C SER A 400 -12.81 -14.05 13.01
N THR A 401 -12.41 -13.65 14.21
CA THR A 401 -11.13 -14.05 14.82
C THR A 401 -11.31 -15.11 15.89
N LEU A 402 -12.42 -15.09 16.66
CA LEU A 402 -12.65 -16.07 17.73
C LEU A 402 -12.63 -17.52 17.22
N PRO A 403 -13.34 -17.90 16.13
CA PRO A 403 -13.29 -19.26 15.62
C PRO A 403 -11.91 -19.67 15.10
N LEU A 404 -11.13 -18.74 14.55
CA LEU A 404 -9.76 -19.00 14.10
C LEU A 404 -8.82 -19.26 15.27
N VAL A 405 -8.87 -18.42 16.30
CA VAL A 405 -8.08 -18.61 17.53
C VAL A 405 -8.42 -19.93 18.19
N TYR A 406 -9.69 -20.35 18.16
CA TYR A 406 -10.09 -21.63 18.75
C TYR A 406 -9.43 -22.84 18.08
N VAL A 407 -9.37 -22.84 16.75
CA VAL A 407 -8.87 -23.99 15.98
C VAL A 407 -7.36 -23.96 15.76
N HIS A 408 -6.80 -22.78 15.51
CA HIS A 408 -5.38 -22.61 15.18
C HIS A 408 -4.52 -22.12 16.36
N GLY A 409 -5.16 -21.62 17.42
CA GLY A 409 -4.45 -21.03 18.55
C GLY A 409 -3.73 -19.76 18.15
N VAL A 410 -2.52 -19.60 18.67
CA VAL A 410 -1.64 -18.43 18.43
C VAL A 410 -0.41 -18.78 17.62
N ASP A 411 -0.51 -19.80 16.76
CA ASP A 411 0.61 -20.23 15.92
C ASP A 411 0.95 -19.19 14.84
N GLY A 412 2.13 -18.57 14.96
CA GLY A 412 2.52 -17.43 14.13
C GLY A 412 2.57 -17.75 12.64
N ASP A 413 2.97 -18.97 12.26
CA ASP A 413 3.06 -19.37 10.86
C ASP A 413 1.67 -19.58 10.24
N THR A 414 0.75 -20.17 11.00
CA THR A 414 -0.65 -20.29 10.59
C THR A 414 -1.29 -18.92 10.43
N TRP A 415 -1.10 -17.99 11.37
CA TRP A 415 -1.62 -16.62 11.27
C TRP A 415 -1.06 -15.84 10.08
N ARG A 416 0.22 -16.03 9.73
CA ARG A 416 0.79 -15.47 8.49
C ARG A 416 0.10 -16.02 7.25
N GLN A 417 -0.19 -17.33 7.21
CA GLN A 417 -0.90 -17.96 6.10
C GLN A 417 -2.37 -17.50 5.99
N ILE A 418 -3.05 -17.28 7.12
CA ILE A 418 -4.41 -16.70 7.19
C ILE A 418 -4.42 -15.31 6.53
N VAL A 419 -3.48 -14.44 6.91
CA VAL A 419 -3.39 -13.06 6.37
C VAL A 419 -2.97 -13.06 4.91
N ALA A 420 -2.08 -13.98 4.51
CA ALA A 420 -1.58 -14.10 3.14
C ALA A 420 -2.56 -14.79 2.17
N LEU A 421 -3.75 -15.19 2.61
CA LEU A 421 -4.75 -15.86 1.77
C LEU A 421 -4.35 -17.26 1.25
N LEU A 422 -3.52 -17.99 2.01
CA LEU A 422 -2.89 -19.24 1.57
C LEU A 422 -3.46 -20.51 2.17
N LEU A 423 -4.33 -20.39 3.18
CA LEU A 423 -5.06 -21.53 3.73
C LEU A 423 -6.19 -21.93 2.79
N PRO A 424 -6.50 -23.24 2.69
CA PRO A 424 -7.70 -23.65 2.00
C PRO A 424 -8.92 -23.10 2.71
N ILE A 425 -9.91 -22.70 1.93
CA ILE A 425 -11.17 -22.16 2.44
C ILE A 425 -11.92 -23.28 3.16
N ASP A 426 -12.36 -22.99 4.39
CA ASP A 426 -13.31 -23.77 5.14
C ASP A 426 -14.37 -22.86 5.78
N GLU A 427 -15.22 -23.42 6.63
CA GLU A 427 -16.28 -22.70 7.31
C GLU A 427 -15.77 -21.56 8.21
N VAL A 428 -14.63 -21.77 8.88
CA VAL A 428 -14.03 -20.81 9.81
C VAL A 428 -13.35 -19.70 9.03
N TYR A 429 -12.52 -20.07 8.05
CA TYR A 429 -11.77 -19.13 7.24
C TYR A 429 -12.67 -18.34 6.29
N GLY A 430 -13.69 -18.99 5.71
CA GLY A 430 -14.74 -18.34 4.95
C GLY A 430 -15.54 -17.34 5.80
N GLY A 431 -15.76 -17.64 7.09
CA GLY A 431 -16.35 -16.71 8.05
C GLY A 431 -15.52 -15.43 8.22
N LEU A 432 -14.19 -15.54 8.38
CA LEU A 432 -13.28 -14.37 8.42
C LEU A 432 -13.38 -13.54 7.13
N ILE A 433 -13.17 -14.17 5.98
CA ILE A 433 -13.17 -13.49 4.67
C ILE A 433 -14.51 -12.79 4.45
N GLY A 434 -15.60 -13.51 4.70
CA GLY A 434 -16.95 -12.98 4.57
C GLY A 434 -17.21 -11.80 5.49
N THR A 435 -16.79 -11.87 6.75
CA THR A 435 -16.95 -10.75 7.71
C THR A 435 -16.22 -9.49 7.23
N VAL A 436 -14.98 -9.64 6.78
CA VAL A 436 -14.14 -8.50 6.32
C VAL A 436 -14.67 -7.91 5.02
N LEU A 437 -14.95 -8.75 4.02
CA LEU A 437 -15.53 -8.29 2.75
C LEU A 437 -16.92 -7.68 2.94
N GLY A 438 -17.74 -8.28 3.81
CA GLY A 438 -19.04 -7.76 4.17
C GLY A 438 -18.95 -6.40 4.84
N ALA A 439 -18.05 -6.23 5.83
CA ALA A 439 -17.80 -4.94 6.48
C ALA A 439 -17.34 -3.87 5.47
N TRP A 440 -16.46 -4.25 4.54
CA TRP A 440 -15.98 -3.37 3.48
C TRP A 440 -17.09 -2.95 2.51
N LEU A 441 -17.92 -3.90 2.04
CA LEU A 441 -19.10 -3.58 1.22
C LEU A 441 -20.13 -2.73 1.99
N GLY A 442 -20.24 -2.93 3.30
CA GLY A 442 -21.04 -2.10 4.20
C GLY A 442 -20.58 -0.65 4.27
N ALA A 443 -19.38 -0.31 3.80
CA ALA A 443 -18.92 1.08 3.73
C ALA A 443 -19.50 1.82 2.52
N VAL A 444 -19.88 1.10 1.45
CA VAL A 444 -20.36 1.70 0.19
C VAL A 444 -21.61 2.58 0.36
N PRO A 445 -22.60 2.23 1.21
CA PRO A 445 -23.76 3.09 1.42
C PRO A 445 -23.47 4.40 2.17
N ILE A 446 -22.32 4.54 2.85
CA ILE A 446 -22.02 5.72 3.68
C ILE A 446 -21.81 6.97 2.79
N PRO A 447 -20.98 6.96 1.73
CA PRO A 447 -20.81 8.12 0.86
C PRO A 447 -21.98 8.42 -0.08
N LEU A 448 -22.92 7.47 -0.25
CA LEU A 448 -24.09 7.64 -1.11
C LEU A 448 -25.16 8.55 -0.49
N ASP A 449 -25.06 8.80 0.83
CA ASP A 449 -25.80 9.79 1.61
C ASP A 449 -27.29 9.91 1.22
N TRP A 450 -28.06 8.87 1.54
CA TRP A 450 -29.52 8.84 1.29
C TRP A 450 -30.33 9.47 2.43
N ASP A 451 -29.66 10.23 3.32
CA ASP A 451 -30.24 10.87 4.51
C ASP A 451 -31.03 9.90 5.40
N ARG A 452 -30.56 8.64 5.56
CA ARG A 452 -31.22 7.64 6.41
C ARG A 452 -30.41 7.33 7.67
N GLU A 453 -31.13 7.17 8.79
CA GLU A 453 -30.53 6.81 10.09
C GLU A 453 -29.70 5.52 10.04
N TRP A 454 -30.11 4.54 9.24
CA TRP A 454 -29.39 3.27 9.11
C TRP A 454 -28.04 3.39 8.36
N GLN A 455 -27.79 4.50 7.64
CA GLN A 455 -26.51 4.76 6.97
C GLN A 455 -25.43 5.30 7.91
N LYS A 456 -25.80 5.73 9.12
CA LYS A 456 -24.87 6.32 10.08
C LYS A 456 -23.83 5.30 10.56
N TRP A 457 -22.61 5.78 10.80
CA TRP A 457 -21.55 4.98 11.39
C TRP A 457 -21.97 4.43 12.77
N PRO A 458 -21.78 3.13 13.07
CA PRO A 458 -21.14 2.07 12.29
C PRO A 458 -22.17 1.07 11.70
N VAL A 459 -23.45 1.44 11.60
CA VAL A 459 -24.58 0.52 11.41
C VAL A 459 -24.42 -0.32 10.14
N THR A 460 -24.08 0.29 9.01
CA THR A 460 -23.93 -0.41 7.73
C THR A 460 -22.73 -1.35 7.70
N ILE A 461 -21.62 -0.97 8.35
CA ILE A 461 -20.41 -1.81 8.48
C ILE A 461 -20.74 -3.06 9.27
N VAL A 462 -21.39 -2.90 10.42
CA VAL A 462 -21.79 -4.04 11.26
C VAL A 462 -22.80 -4.91 10.51
N THR A 463 -23.76 -4.31 9.79
CA THR A 463 -24.73 -5.06 8.98
C THR A 463 -24.02 -5.93 7.93
N GLY A 464 -23.10 -5.31 7.19
CA GLY A 464 -22.28 -6.00 6.21
C GLY A 464 -21.44 -7.11 6.83
N ALA A 465 -20.83 -6.87 8.00
CA ALA A 465 -20.03 -7.87 8.71
C ALA A 465 -20.85 -9.11 9.10
N TYR A 466 -22.07 -8.94 9.62
CA TYR A 466 -22.96 -10.04 10.01
C TYR A 466 -23.46 -10.85 8.82
N ILE A 467 -23.94 -10.17 7.77
CA ILE A 467 -24.39 -10.83 6.52
C ILE A 467 -23.21 -11.56 5.88
N GLY A 468 -22.08 -10.87 5.76
CA GLY A 468 -20.85 -11.39 5.21
C GLY A 468 -20.33 -12.61 5.97
N TYR A 469 -20.34 -12.59 7.32
CA TYR A 469 -19.99 -13.75 8.14
C TYR A 469 -20.86 -14.96 7.80
N ALA A 470 -22.19 -14.80 7.78
CA ALA A 470 -23.11 -15.89 7.52
C ALA A 470 -22.93 -16.48 6.11
N VAL A 471 -22.81 -15.62 5.09
CA VAL A 471 -22.58 -16.03 3.70
C VAL A 471 -21.20 -16.70 3.55
N GLY A 472 -20.14 -16.08 4.07
CA GLY A 472 -18.78 -16.60 3.98
C GLY A 472 -18.62 -17.94 4.68
N LYS A 473 -19.22 -18.09 5.88
CA LYS A 473 -19.27 -19.35 6.62
C LYS A 473 -19.98 -20.45 5.82
N LEU A 474 -21.15 -20.14 5.24
CA LEU A 474 -21.92 -21.10 4.44
C LEU A 474 -21.15 -21.53 3.18
N LEU A 475 -20.64 -20.56 2.42
CA LEU A 475 -19.90 -20.82 1.18
C LEU A 475 -18.60 -21.59 1.46
N GLY A 476 -17.87 -21.20 2.52
CA GLY A 476 -16.63 -21.87 2.91
C GLY A 476 -16.85 -23.29 3.44
N GLY A 477 -17.98 -23.55 4.09
CA GLY A 477 -18.37 -24.89 4.53
C GLY A 477 -18.90 -25.80 3.42
N THR A 478 -19.29 -25.25 2.27
CA THR A 478 -19.96 -25.98 1.18
C THR A 478 -19.24 -25.85 -0.16
N LEU A 479 -19.55 -24.82 -0.96
CA LEU A 479 -19.15 -24.66 -2.36
C LEU A 479 -17.65 -24.35 -2.55
N LEU A 480 -17.04 -23.66 -1.58
CA LEU A 480 -15.65 -23.22 -1.64
C LEU A 480 -14.73 -24.07 -0.77
N LYS A 481 -15.26 -25.09 -0.09
CA LYS A 481 -14.50 -25.93 0.83
C LYS A 481 -13.29 -26.57 0.12
N GLY A 482 -12.10 -26.37 0.68
CA GLY A 482 -10.84 -26.89 0.13
C GLY A 482 -10.23 -26.09 -1.02
N LYS A 483 -10.94 -25.10 -1.57
CA LYS A 483 -10.37 -24.22 -2.60
C LYS A 483 -9.36 -23.27 -1.98
N LYS A 484 -8.32 -22.94 -2.74
CA LYS A 484 -7.31 -21.95 -2.34
C LYS A 484 -7.46 -20.71 -3.21
N ILE A 485 -7.23 -19.55 -2.62
CA ILE A 485 -7.22 -18.29 -3.36
C ILE A 485 -5.85 -18.22 -4.03
N MET A 486 -5.82 -18.35 -5.35
CA MET A 486 -4.60 -18.16 -6.14
C MET A 486 -4.67 -16.78 -6.77
N PHE A 487 -3.67 -15.94 -6.47
CA PHE A 487 -3.43 -14.72 -7.21
C PHE A 487 -2.36 -15.06 -8.25
N ASP A 488 -2.75 -15.02 -9.53
CA ASP A 488 -1.83 -15.24 -10.66
C ASP A 488 -0.80 -14.11 -10.79
#